data_AF-A0A0D3DLY2-F1
#
_entry.id   AF-A0A0D3DLY2-F1
#
_cell.length_a   1.000
_cell.length_b   1.000
_cell.length_c   1.000
_cell.angle_alpha   90.00
_cell.angle_beta   90.00
_cell.angle_gamma   90.00
#
_symmetry.space_group_name_H-M   'P 1'
#
loop_
_entity.id
_entity.type
_entity.pdbx_description
1 polymer ?
#
loop_
_entity_poly.entity_id
_entity_poly.type
_entity_poly.pdbx_seq_one_letter_code
_entity_poly.pdbx_strand_id
1 'polypeptide(L)'
;MEMKPEVVGRELIKPASSSPQDLLQLSLAYVSAGPAAYVSTIFFYKTVSGESLDITSGRLKTSLSDTLSRFYPLAGRMEGDKIICNDEGAVFTEASHRFSPLGFPQKQPR
;
A
#
# COMPACT_ATOMS: atom_id res chain seq x y z
N MET A 1 -5.87 -0.78 26.68
CA MET A 1 -6.23 0.37 25.83
C MET A 1 -6.23 -0.15 24.40
N GLU A 2 -7.37 -0.15 23.71
CA GLU A 2 -7.45 -0.59 22.32
C GLU A 2 -6.96 0.53 21.40
N MET A 3 -5.96 0.25 20.59
CA MET A 3 -5.45 1.17 19.58
C MET A 3 -6.33 1.01 18.34
N LYS A 4 -7.33 1.89 18.16
CA LYS A 4 -8.24 1.83 17.00
C LYS A 4 -7.76 2.83 15.93
N PRO A 5 -7.15 2.38 14.83
CA PRO A 5 -6.78 3.28 13.75
C PRO A 5 -8.02 3.88 13.08
N GLU A 6 -7.98 5.17 12.78
CA GLU A 6 -8.98 5.89 11.99
C GLU A 6 -8.47 5.98 10.54
N VAL A 7 -9.24 5.48 9.57
CA VAL A 7 -8.92 5.66 8.16
C VAL A 7 -9.13 7.13 7.79
N VAL A 8 -8.08 7.77 7.28
CA VAL A 8 -8.07 9.19 6.91
C VAL A 8 -8.11 9.40 5.39
N GLY A 9 -7.72 8.39 4.61
CA GLY A 9 -7.70 8.46 3.15
C GLY A 9 -7.76 7.08 2.51
N ARG A 10 -8.37 6.98 1.34
CA ARG A 10 -8.39 5.77 0.52
C ARG A 10 -8.52 6.16 -0.95
N GLU A 11 -7.62 5.65 -1.77
CA GLU A 11 -7.63 5.91 -3.21
C GLU A 11 -7.06 4.72 -4.02
N LEU A 12 -7.26 4.77 -5.34
CA LEU A 12 -6.66 3.84 -6.28
C LEU A 12 -5.47 4.52 -6.96
N ILE A 13 -4.28 3.99 -6.72
CA ILE A 13 -3.05 4.45 -7.34
C ILE A 13 -2.88 3.69 -8.65
N LYS A 14 -3.01 4.44 -9.75
CA LYS A 14 -2.78 3.93 -11.11
C LYS A 14 -1.29 3.98 -11.48
N PRO A 15 -0.84 3.20 -12.46
CA PRO A 15 0.51 3.33 -12.98
C PRO A 15 0.73 4.72 -13.60
N ALA A 16 1.95 5.24 -13.49
CA ALA A 16 2.31 6.55 -14.01
C ALA A 16 2.31 6.60 -15.56
N SER A 17 2.52 5.45 -16.20
CA SER A 17 2.44 5.28 -17.65
C SER A 17 1.54 4.10 -17.99
N SER A 18 0.71 4.26 -19.03
CA SER A 18 -0.14 3.18 -19.52
C SER A 18 0.69 1.96 -19.88
N SER A 19 0.28 0.80 -19.40
CA SER A 19 0.83 -0.46 -19.86
C SER A 19 0.22 -0.84 -21.22
N PRO A 20 0.91 -1.65 -22.05
CA PRO A 20 0.24 -2.36 -23.13
C PRO A 20 -0.88 -3.18 -22.51
N GLN A 21 -2.10 -3.07 -23.05
CA GLN A 21 -3.26 -3.83 -22.55
C GLN A 21 -3.06 -5.32 -22.86
N ASP A 22 -2.37 -6.00 -21.95
CA ASP A 22 -1.97 -7.39 -22.09
C ASP A 22 -2.80 -8.29 -21.17
N LEU A 23 -3.10 -9.49 -21.68
CA LEU A 23 -3.67 -10.57 -20.88
C LEU A 23 -2.54 -11.51 -20.48
N LEU A 24 -2.23 -11.58 -19.19
CA LEU A 24 -1.19 -12.47 -18.68
C LEU A 24 -1.80 -13.72 -18.08
N GLN A 25 -1.44 -14.87 -18.65
CA GLN A 25 -1.83 -16.16 -18.09
C GLN A 25 -0.83 -16.58 -17.01
N LEU A 26 -1.32 -16.85 -15.79
CA LEU A 26 -0.47 -17.40 -14.75
C LEU A 26 -0.17 -18.87 -15.09
N SER A 27 1.11 -19.20 -15.23
CA SER A 27 1.53 -20.58 -15.46
C SER A 27 1.01 -21.50 -14.35
N LEU A 28 0.47 -22.67 -14.74
CA LEU A 28 0.01 -23.73 -13.83
C LEU A 28 1.05 -24.15 -12.79
N ALA A 29 2.35 -23.95 -13.06
CA ALA A 29 3.42 -24.20 -12.09
C ALA A 29 3.43 -23.21 -10.90
N TYR A 30 2.85 -22.02 -11.06
CA TYR A 30 2.67 -21.03 -9.99
C TYR A 30 1.36 -21.26 -9.21
N VAL A 31 0.31 -21.71 -9.92
CA VAL A 31 -1.02 -21.94 -9.34
C VAL A 31 -1.12 -23.25 -8.56
N SER A 32 -0.29 -24.25 -8.85
CA SER A 32 -0.27 -25.52 -8.11
C SER A 32 0.25 -25.40 -6.66
N ALA A 33 0.75 -24.22 -6.25
CA ALA A 33 1.35 -24.01 -4.94
C ALA A 33 0.36 -23.63 -3.82
N GLY A 34 -0.91 -23.33 -4.11
CA GLY A 34 -1.91 -23.07 -3.07
C GLY A 34 -3.13 -22.27 -3.51
N PRO A 35 -4.13 -22.09 -2.62
CA PRO A 35 -5.30 -21.29 -2.93
C PRO A 35 -4.89 -19.84 -3.24
N ALA A 36 -5.57 -19.22 -4.20
CA ALA A 36 -5.44 -17.79 -4.48
C ALA A 36 -5.80 -16.98 -3.22
N ALA A 37 -4.78 -16.56 -2.48
CA ALA A 37 -4.92 -15.88 -1.21
C ALA A 37 -4.10 -14.59 -1.21
N TYR A 38 -4.63 -13.55 -0.55
CA TYR A 38 -3.88 -12.33 -0.30
C TYR A 38 -2.81 -12.60 0.75
N VAL A 39 -1.54 -12.40 0.37
CA VAL A 39 -0.41 -12.45 1.30
C VAL A 39 -0.33 -11.13 2.05
N SER A 40 -0.41 -11.17 3.38
CA SER A 40 -0.32 -9.99 4.24
C SER A 40 1.07 -9.85 4.85
N THR A 41 1.68 -8.67 4.69
CA THR A 41 2.99 -8.32 5.26
C THR A 41 2.92 -6.93 5.92
N ILE A 42 3.53 -6.77 7.09
CA ILE A 42 3.54 -5.52 7.86
C ILE A 42 4.99 -5.08 8.09
N PHE A 43 5.28 -3.81 7.82
CA PHE A 43 6.58 -3.18 8.06
C PHE A 43 6.45 -2.02 9.06
N PHE A 44 7.38 -1.94 10.02
CA PHE A 44 7.46 -0.85 10.99
C PHE A 44 8.71 0.00 10.75
N TYR A 45 8.52 1.31 10.63
CA TYR A 45 9.61 2.27 10.42
C TYR A 45 9.63 3.29 11.55
N LYS A 46 10.82 3.68 12.00
CA LYS A 46 10.99 4.78 12.94
C LYS A 46 10.86 6.11 12.19
N THR A 47 10.16 7.06 12.78
CA THR A 47 10.08 8.41 12.23
C THR A 47 11.46 9.06 12.25
N VAL A 48 11.98 9.43 11.08
CA VAL A 48 13.18 10.27 10.99
C VAL A 48 12.73 11.72 11.12
N SER A 49 13.31 12.45 12.07
CA SER A 49 12.86 13.79 12.47
C SER A 49 12.89 14.77 11.30
N GLY A 50 11.74 15.32 10.93
CA GLY A 50 11.63 16.54 10.11
C GLY A 50 10.61 16.53 8.97
N GLU A 51 10.24 15.37 8.42
CA GLU A 51 9.25 15.30 7.32
C GLU A 51 7.82 15.14 7.86
N SER A 52 6.87 15.85 7.25
CA SER A 52 5.44 15.65 7.55
C SER A 52 4.95 14.32 7.00
N LEU A 53 3.92 13.76 7.65
CA LEU A 53 3.26 12.54 7.18
C LEU A 53 2.68 12.71 5.77
N ASP A 54 2.19 13.91 5.45
CA ASP A 54 1.66 14.25 4.12
C ASP A 54 2.73 14.15 3.03
N ILE A 55 3.95 14.64 3.30
CA ILE A 55 5.07 14.53 2.35
C ILE A 55 5.46 13.07 2.16
N THR A 56 5.56 12.31 3.25
CA THR A 56 5.91 10.88 3.19
C THR A 56 4.86 10.10 2.41
N SER A 57 3.58 10.34 2.69
CA SER A 57 2.46 9.75 1.95
C SER A 57 2.51 10.07 0.47
N GLY A 58 2.70 11.33 0.10
CA GLY A 58 2.84 11.75 -1.30
C GLY A 58 3.97 11.01 -2.00
N ARG A 59 5.14 10.88 -1.36
CA ARG A 59 6.28 10.12 -1.90
C ARG A 59 5.96 8.63 -2.07
N LEU A 60 5.27 8.01 -1.11
CA LEU A 60 4.83 6.63 -1.20
C LEU A 60 3.89 6.43 -2.40
N LYS A 61 2.87 7.28 -2.55
CA LYS A 61 1.91 7.23 -3.65
C LYS A 61 2.59 7.37 -5.02
N THR A 62 3.47 8.36 -5.17
CA THR A 62 4.24 8.55 -6.42
C THR A 62 5.12 7.34 -6.72
N SER A 63 5.90 6.87 -5.73
CA SER A 63 6.78 5.72 -5.94
C SER A 63 5.99 4.44 -6.28
N LEU A 64 4.80 4.27 -5.70
CA LEU A 64 3.90 3.16 -6.03
C LEU A 64 3.41 3.27 -7.48
N SER A 65 2.99 4.46 -7.91
CA SER A 65 2.57 4.71 -9.30
C SER A 65 3.68 4.39 -10.32
N ASP A 66 4.90 4.85 -10.05
CA ASP A 66 6.08 4.55 -10.89
C ASP A 66 6.42 3.06 -10.91
N THR A 67 6.30 2.40 -9.76
CA THR A 67 6.56 0.96 -9.62
C THR A 67 5.50 0.15 -10.36
N LEU A 68 4.23 0.53 -10.28
CA LEU A 68 3.14 -0.13 -11.00
C LEU A 68 3.31 -0.04 -12.52
N SER A 69 3.92 1.03 -13.05
CA SER A 69 4.27 1.07 -14.49
C SER A 69 5.23 -0.06 -14.90
N ARG A 70 6.14 -0.46 -14.01
CA ARG A 70 7.12 -1.53 -14.27
C ARG A 70 6.59 -2.91 -13.91
N PHE A 71 5.73 -2.99 -12.89
CA PHE A 71 5.04 -4.17 -12.41
C PHE A 71 3.55 -4.09 -12.73
N TYR A 72 3.24 -3.78 -13.99
CA TYR A 72 1.87 -3.55 -14.48
C TYR A 72 0.85 -4.64 -14.16
N PRO A 73 1.19 -5.94 -14.01
CA PRO A 73 0.19 -6.95 -13.65
C PRO A 73 -0.44 -6.68 -12.27
N LEU A 74 0.28 -6.01 -11.36
CA LEU A 74 -0.23 -5.65 -10.04
C LEU A 74 -1.26 -4.52 -10.06
N ALA A 75 -1.33 -3.75 -11.15
CA ALA A 75 -2.35 -2.74 -11.37
C ALA A 75 -3.62 -3.31 -12.05
N GLY A 76 -3.61 -4.60 -12.40
CA GLY A 76 -4.69 -5.27 -13.12
C GLY A 76 -5.74 -5.92 -12.22
N ARG A 77 -6.51 -6.84 -12.81
CA ARG A 77 -7.52 -7.67 -12.13
C ARG A 77 -7.35 -9.14 -12.44
N MET A 78 -7.59 -9.98 -11.46
CA MET A 78 -7.55 -11.42 -11.63
C MET A 78 -8.91 -11.93 -12.14
N GLU A 79 -8.88 -12.70 -13.21
CA GLU A 79 -10.03 -13.39 -13.78
C GLU A 79 -9.66 -14.87 -13.93
N GLY A 80 -10.08 -15.69 -12.96
CA GLY A 80 -9.69 -17.11 -12.91
C GLY A 80 -8.19 -17.29 -12.72
N ASP A 81 -7.53 -17.90 -13.70
CA ASP A 81 -6.07 -18.14 -13.78
C ASP A 81 -5.31 -17.04 -14.54
N LYS A 82 -5.98 -15.93 -14.88
CA LYS A 82 -5.41 -14.85 -15.70
C LYS A 82 -5.41 -13.53 -14.95
N ILE A 83 -4.49 -12.67 -15.33
CA ILE A 83 -4.44 -11.26 -14.92
C ILE A 83 -4.73 -10.41 -16.16
N ILE A 84 -5.79 -9.62 -16.07
CA ILE A 84 -6.14 -8.59 -17.04
C ILE A 84 -5.37 -7.32 -16.64
N CYS A 85 -4.41 -6.90 -17.46
CA CYS A 85 -3.63 -5.68 -17.21
C CYS A 85 -4.39 -4.45 -17.73
N ASN A 86 -5.33 -3.95 -16.94
CA ASN A 86 -6.25 -2.87 -17.32
C ASN A 86 -5.99 -1.53 -16.60
N ASP A 87 -4.84 -1.39 -15.94
CA ASP A 87 -4.41 -0.17 -15.23
C ASP A 87 -5.45 0.39 -14.25
N GLU A 88 -6.33 -0.46 -13.69
CA GLU A 88 -7.29 -0.02 -12.67
C GLU A 88 -6.60 0.42 -11.37
N GLY A 89 -5.36 -0.03 -11.14
CA GLY A 89 -4.50 0.42 -10.06
C GLY A 89 -4.65 -0.39 -8.77
N ALA A 90 -3.86 0.01 -7.77
CA ALA A 90 -3.78 -0.61 -6.45
C ALA A 90 -4.44 0.26 -5.38
N VAL A 91 -5.11 -0.36 -4.41
CA VAL A 91 -5.75 0.36 -3.30
C VAL A 91 -4.68 0.84 -2.32
N PHE A 92 -4.61 2.14 -2.10
CA PHE A 92 -3.77 2.78 -1.08
C PHE A 92 -4.69 3.36 0.01
N THR A 93 -4.49 2.93 1.26
CA THR A 93 -5.29 3.38 2.41
C THR A 93 -4.38 3.98 3.45
N GLU A 94 -4.74 5.17 3.93
CA GLU A 94 -4.05 5.88 4.98
C GLU A 94 -4.87 5.81 6.25
N ALA A 95 -4.21 5.46 7.35
CA ALA A 95 -4.82 5.47 8.66
C ALA A 95 -3.93 6.20 9.65
N SER A 96 -4.56 6.96 10.53
CA SER A 96 -3.91 7.65 11.62
C SER A 96 -4.47 7.14 12.95
N HIS A 97 -3.66 7.22 13.99
CA HIS A 97 -4.12 6.98 15.34
C HIS A 97 -3.88 8.24 16.16
N ARG A 98 -4.92 8.73 16.85
CA ARG A 98 -4.73 9.76 17.87
C ARG A 98 -4.06 9.11 19.08
N PHE A 99 -2.73 9.16 19.12
CA PHE A 99 -2.02 8.82 20.34
C PHE A 99 -2.20 9.98 21.33
N SER A 100 -3.11 9.83 22.29
CA SER A 100 -3.09 10.65 23.50
C SER A 100 -2.03 10.05 24.42
N PRO A 101 -0.92 10.76 24.70
CA PRO A 101 0.06 10.27 25.66
C PRO A 101 -0.61 10.27 27.03
N LEU A 102 -0.93 9.08 27.54
CA LEU A 102 -1.33 8.90 28.93
C LEU A 102 -0.16 9.35 29.82
N GLY A 103 -0.30 10.53 30.40
CA GLY A 103 0.27 10.90 31.69
C GLY A 103 1.75 10.57 31.90
N PHE A 104 2.65 10.95 30.99
CA PHE A 104 4.04 11.10 31.39
C PHE A 104 4.12 12.35 32.28
N PRO A 105 4.51 12.23 33.57
CA PRO A 105 4.75 13.41 34.38
C PRO A 105 5.90 14.17 33.71
N GLN A 106 5.59 15.39 33.24
CA GLN A 106 6.60 16.38 32.88
C GLN A 106 7.51 16.55 34.10
N LYS A 107 8.71 15.95 34.08
CA LYS A 107 9.73 16.31 35.07
C LYS A 107 10.16 17.74 34.75
N GLN A 108 9.64 18.65 35.55
CA GLN A 108 10.02 20.06 35.55
C GLN A 108 11.52 20.14 35.93
N PRO A 109 12.37 20.76 35.10
CA PRO A 109 13.77 20.98 35.48
C PRO A 109 13.83 22.02 36.61
N ARG A 110 14.67 21.75 37.63
CA ARG A 110 15.04 22.71 38.67
C ARG A 110 16.00 23.75 38.10
#